data_AF-A0A2D5P9B8-F1
#
_entry.id   AF-A0A2D5P9B8-F1
#
_cell.length_a   1.000
_cell.length_b   1.000
_cell.length_c   1.000
_cell.angle_alpha   90.00
_cell.angle_beta   90.00
_cell.angle_gamma   90.00
#
_symmetry.space_group_name_H-M   'P 1'
#
loop_
_entity.id
_entity.type
_entity.pdbx_description
1 polymer ?
#
loop_
_entity_poly.entity_id
_entity_poly.type
_entity_poly.pdbx_seq_one_letter_code
_entity_poly.pdbx_strand_id
1 'polypeptide(L)' 'MEKIRLKLKAYDHRVLDRSVASIVEAVKRTGAELRGPIPLPTKIRRY' A
#
# COMPACT_ATOMS: atom_id res chain seq x y z
N MET A 1 -11.26 -18.03 -6.08
CA MET A 1 -10.50 -17.28 -5.06
C MET A 1 -10.34 -15.86 -5.55
N GLU A 2 -11.14 -14.93 -5.02
CA GLU A 2 -11.13 -13.53 -5.43
C GLU A 2 -9.86 -12.84 -4.90
N LYS A 3 -9.19 -12.09 -5.78
CA LYS A 3 -7.92 -11.41 -5.46
C LYS A 3 -8.08 -9.91 -5.68
N ILE A 4 -8.10 -9.16 -4.58
CA ILE A 4 -8.11 -7.69 -4.61
C ILE A 4 -6.66 -7.20 -4.75
N ARG A 5 -6.41 -6.30 -5.69
CA ARG A 5 -5.09 -5.68 -5.90
C ARG A 5 -5.18 -4.18 -5.62
N LEU A 6 -4.53 -3.71 -4.55
CA LEU A 6 -4.38 -2.28 -4.27
C LEU A 6 -3.09 -1.73 -4.87
N LYS A 7 -3.18 -0.57 -5.52
CA LYS A 7 -2.01 0.23 -5.92
C LYS A 7 -2.13 1.62 -5.32
N LEU A 8 -1.33 1.88 -4.29
CA LEU A 8 -1.32 3.17 -3.60
C LEU A 8 -0.30 4.11 -4.27
N LYS A 9 -0.67 5.37 -4.43
CA LYS A 9 0.20 6.44 -4.95
C LYS A 9 -0.05 7.68 -4.10
N ALA A 10 1.03 8.31 -3.64
CA ALA A 10 0.97 9.60 -2.98
C ALA A 10 2.18 10.43 -3.40
N TYR A 11 2.08 11.75 -3.22
CA TYR A 11 3.19 12.68 -3.40
C TYR A 11 4.14 12.65 -2.20
N ASP A 12 3.59 12.52 -0.98
CA ASP A 12 4.35 12.39 0.25
C ASP A 12 4.36 10.93 0.72
N HIS A 13 5.57 10.41 0.97
CA HIS A 13 5.77 9.05 1.48
C HIS A 13 5.19 8.88 2.90
N ARG A 14 5.24 9.90 3.76
CA ARG A 14 4.77 9.78 5.16
C ARG A 14 3.28 9.45 5.23
N VAL A 15 2.48 10.09 4.37
CA VAL A 15 1.03 9.83 4.27
C VAL A 15 0.77 8.45 3.67
N LEU A 16 1.58 8.05 2.68
CA LEU A 16 1.50 6.73 2.07
C LEU A 16 1.74 5.63 3.10
N ASP A 17 2.85 5.73 3.85
CA ASP A 17 3.23 4.74 4.87
C ASP A 17 2.19 4.62 5.97
N ARG A 18 1.64 5.75 6.47
CA ARG A 18 0.55 5.73 7.46
C ARG A 18 -0.69 5.00 6.94
N SER A 19 -1.06 5.26 5.69
CA SER A 19 -2.22 4.63 5.06
C SER A 19 -1.98 3.13 4.84
N VAL A 20 -0.79 2.76 4.37
CA VAL A 20 -0.38 1.35 4.20
C VAL A 20 -0.45 0.62 5.53
N ALA A 21 0.09 1.19 6.61
CA ALA A 21 0.07 0.59 7.94
C ALA A 21 -1.37 0.32 8.43
N SER A 22 -2.26 1.31 8.27
CA SER A 22 -3.67 1.16 8.65
C SER A 22 -4.38 0.06 7.86
N ILE A 23 -4.11 -0.06 6.55
CA ILE A 23 -4.71 -1.10 5.71
C ILE A 23 -4.17 -2.47 6.10
N VAL A 24 -2.86 -2.59 6.33
CA VAL A 24 -2.24 -3.85 6.76
C VAL A 24 -2.82 -4.31 8.09
N GLU A 25 -3.01 -3.40 9.04
CA GLU A 25 -3.63 -3.72 10.33
C GLU A 25 -5.09 -4.16 10.18
N ALA A 26 -5.87 -3.47 9.35
CA ALA A 26 -7.25 -3.85 9.06
C ALA A 26 -7.33 -5.26 8.44
N VAL A 27 -6.52 -5.54 7.40
CA VAL A 27 -6.48 -6.84 6.73
C VAL A 27 -6.04 -7.96 7.68
N LYS A 28 -5.07 -7.68 8.57
CA LYS A 28 -4.66 -8.63 9.62
C LYS A 28 -5.81 -8.96 10.58
N ARG A 29 -6.62 -7.96 10.98
CA ARG A 29 -7.79 -8.15 11.84
C ARG A 29 -8.88 -8.98 11.15
N THR A 30 -9.07 -8.83 9.84
CA THR A 30 -10.05 -9.62 9.08
C THR A 30 -9.60 -11.05 8.77
N GLY A 31 -8.32 -11.39 9.01
CA GLY A 31 -7.76 -12.72 8.73
C GLY A 31 -7.54 -13.01 7.24
N ALA A 32 -7.51 -11.98 6.39
CA ALA A 32 -7.29 -12.15 4.96
C ALA A 32 -5.79 -12.28 4.62
N GLU A 33 -5.48 -13.07 3.59
CA GLU A 33 -4.10 -13.27 3.13
C GLU A 33 -3.53 -12.01 2.49
N LEU A 34 -2.48 -11.46 3.11
CA LEU A 34 -1.77 -10.29 2.62
C LEU A 34 -0.43 -10.70 1.98
N ARG A 35 -0.25 -10.38 0.70
CA ARG A 35 1.10 -10.22 0.14
C ARG A 35 1.59 -8.82 0.51
N GLY A 36 2.67 -8.75 1.27
CA GLY A 36 3.20 -7.52 1.90
C GLY A 36 3.36 -6.32 0.98
N PRO A 37 3.59 -5.12 1.54
CA PRO A 37 3.77 -3.90 0.74
C PRO A 37 4.98 -4.05 -0.19
N ILE A 38 4.73 -4.07 -1.49
CA ILE A 38 5.79 -4.11 -2.51
C ILE A 38 6.08 -2.67 -2.91
N PRO A 39 7.24 -2.10 -2.49
CA PRO A 39 7.62 -0.76 -2.91
C PRO A 39 7.85 -0.76 -4.43
N LEU A 40 7.27 0.24 -5.09
CA LEU A 40 7.46 0.49 -6.52
C LEU A 40 8.39 1.67 -6.70
N PRO A 41 9.14 1.74 -7.80
CA PRO A 41 10.01 2.88 -8.10
C PRO A 41 9.20 4.18 -8.14
N THR A 42 9.67 5.20 -7.42
CA THR A 42 9.07 6.53 -7.39
C THR A 42 9.26 7.21 -8.75
N LYS A 43 8.15 7.65 -9.36
CA LYS A 43 8.21 8.42 -10.61
C LYS A 43 8.62 9.86 -10.29
N ILE A 44 9.87 10.21 -10.61
CA ILE A 44 10.38 11.57 -10.48
C ILE A 44 10.12 12.30 -11.81
N ARG A 45 9.33 13.38 -11.77
CA ARG A 45 9.11 14.25 -12.93
C ARG A 45 9.98 15.49 -12.75
N ARG A 46 11.11 15.55 -13.47
CA ARG A 46 11.94 16.75 -13.63
C ARG A 46 11.54 17.43 -14.95
N TYR A 47 11.38 18.74 -14.92
CA TYR A 47 11.17 19.59 -16.10
C TYR A 47 12.51 20.15 -16.57
#